data_AF-A0A9D7F5U2-F1
#
_entry.id   AF-A0A9D7F5U2-F1
#
_cell.length_a   1.000
_cell.length_b   1.000
_cell.length_c   1.000
_cell.angle_alpha   90.00
_cell.angle_beta   90.00
_cell.angle_gamma   90.00
#
_symmetry.space_group_name_H-M   'P 1'
#
loop_
_entity.id
_entity.type
_entity.pdbx_description
1 polymer ?
#
loop_
_entity_poly.entity_id
_entity_poly.type
_entity_poly.pdbx_seq_one_letter_code
_entity_poly.pdbx_strand_id
1 'polypeptide(L)'
;MKSPFLLALVISCSAISCEDKIGQQIQAIFTKNMDLEKETATKMEELIQFRNKINVQGRALTEDEISLVEEMNSAEKRWQDWGKAFHARDLIHVEEKDREAFLEEQHKLYADLKILHSDIEGMLSSPF
;
A
#
# COMPACT_ATOMS: atom_id res chain seq x y z
N MET A 1 -25.84 57.59 -8.43
CA MET A 1 -25.75 56.59 -9.51
C MET A 1 -25.12 55.34 -8.92
N LYS A 2 -25.92 54.28 -8.71
CA LYS A 2 -25.50 53.04 -8.03
C LYS A 2 -25.02 52.07 -9.12
N SER A 3 -23.73 51.72 -9.08
CA SER A 3 -23.06 50.86 -10.06
C SER A 3 -23.64 49.43 -10.01
N PRO A 4 -24.28 48.92 -11.07
CA PRO A 4 -24.76 47.54 -11.13
C PRO A 4 -23.64 46.54 -11.45
N PHE A 5 -22.39 46.98 -11.60
CA PHE A 5 -21.30 46.15 -12.12
C PHE A 5 -20.69 45.20 -11.07
N LEU A 6 -20.91 45.45 -9.78
CA LEU A 6 -20.31 44.65 -8.70
C LEU A 6 -21.13 43.41 -8.30
N LEU A 7 -22.41 43.32 -8.70
CA LEU A 7 -23.25 42.18 -8.32
C LEU A 7 -23.16 40.97 -9.27
N ALA A 8 -22.66 41.18 -10.50
CA ALA A 8 -22.56 40.12 -11.50
C ALA A 8 -21.29 39.25 -11.35
N LEU A 9 -20.28 39.71 -10.60
CA LEU A 9 -18.99 39.02 -10.50
C LEU A 9 -18.93 37.97 -9.37
N VAL A 10 -19.92 37.94 -8.47
CA VAL A 10 -19.94 36.98 -7.34
C VAL A 10 -20.66 35.67 -7.73
N ILE A 11 -21.51 35.68 -8.76
CA ILE A 11 -22.31 34.51 -9.14
C ILE A 11 -21.55 33.58 -10.10
N SER A 12 -20.47 34.03 -10.73
CA SER A 12 -19.68 33.20 -11.66
C SER A 12 -18.66 32.27 -10.98
N CYS A 13 -18.42 32.37 -9.66
CA CYS A 13 -17.46 31.52 -8.96
C CYS A 13 -18.09 30.34 -8.19
N SER A 14 -19.42 30.22 -8.15
CA SER A 14 -20.12 29.14 -7.44
C SER A 14 -20.58 28.00 -8.37
N ALA A 15 -20.20 28.04 -9.64
CA ALA A 15 -20.48 26.97 -10.58
C ALA A 15 -19.35 25.92 -10.55
N ILE A 16 -19.62 24.84 -9.80
CA ILE A 16 -19.10 23.48 -10.04
C ILE A 16 -17.67 23.22 -9.52
N SER A 17 -17.48 23.22 -8.20
CA SER A 17 -16.69 22.16 -7.57
C SER A 17 -17.67 21.09 -7.09
N CYS A 18 -18.20 20.30 -8.02
CA CYS A 18 -18.70 18.98 -7.67
C CYS A 18 -17.44 18.15 -7.38
N GLU A 19 -16.95 18.22 -6.14
CA GLU A 19 -15.81 17.39 -5.73
C GLU A 19 -16.18 15.92 -5.91
N ASP A 20 -15.44 15.24 -6.78
CA ASP A 20 -15.50 13.80 -6.95
C ASP A 20 -14.96 13.12 -5.69
N LYS A 21 -15.83 12.98 -4.68
CA LYS A 21 -15.49 12.44 -3.35
C LYS A 21 -14.87 11.05 -3.44
N ILE A 22 -15.36 10.21 -4.35
CA ILE A 22 -14.85 8.84 -4.52
C ILE A 22 -13.47 8.89 -5.18
N GLY A 23 -13.28 9.73 -6.22
CA GLY A 23 -11.96 9.96 -6.81
C GLY A 23 -10.92 10.45 -5.79
N GLN A 24 -11.29 11.38 -4.91
CA GLN A 24 -10.42 11.84 -3.82
C GLN A 24 -10.10 10.72 -2.82
N GLN A 25 -11.07 9.88 -2.45
CA GLN A 25 -10.83 8.73 -1.57
C GLN A 25 -9.91 7.69 -2.20
N ILE A 26 -10.13 7.37 -3.48
CA ILE A 26 -9.27 6.48 -4.27
C ILE A 26 -7.82 6.99 -4.27
N GLN A 27 -7.63 8.27 -4.57
CA GLN A 27 -6.30 8.87 -4.58
C GLN A 27 -5.65 8.79 -3.19
N ALA A 28 -6.40 9.09 -2.13
CA ALA A 28 -5.90 9.07 -0.77
C ALA A 28 -5.49 7.66 -0.30
N ILE A 29 -6.28 6.63 -0.60
CA ILE A 29 -5.92 5.25 -0.24
C ILE A 29 -4.76 4.73 -1.09
N PHE A 30 -4.69 5.11 -2.37
CA PHE A 30 -3.58 4.75 -3.24
C PHE A 30 -2.26 5.34 -2.76
N THR A 31 -2.24 6.62 -2.37
CA THR A 31 -1.06 7.25 -1.76
C THR A 31 -0.63 6.52 -0.49
N LYS A 32 -1.59 6.14 0.38
CA LYS A 32 -1.29 5.34 1.57
C LYS A 32 -0.70 3.96 1.24
N ASN A 33 -1.20 3.30 0.20
CA ASN A 33 -0.64 2.05 -0.29
C ASN A 33 0.81 2.23 -0.74
N MET A 34 1.12 3.26 -1.53
CA MET A 34 2.48 3.55 -2.00
C MET A 34 3.45 3.86 -0.84
N ASP A 35 3.01 4.66 0.13
CA ASP A 35 3.84 5.01 1.27
C ASP A 35 4.19 3.77 2.09
N LEU A 36 3.18 2.94 2.38
CA LEU A 36 3.38 1.69 3.12
C LEU A 36 4.16 0.65 2.30
N GLU A 37 4.01 0.63 0.96
CA GLU A 37 4.78 -0.21 0.05
C GLU A 37 6.27 0.10 0.22
N LYS A 38 6.64 1.38 0.19
CA LYS A 38 8.03 1.82 0.34
C LYS A 38 8.62 1.41 1.70
N GLU A 39 7.86 1.59 2.77
CA GLU A 39 8.27 1.17 4.12
C GLU A 39 8.46 -0.34 4.20
N THR A 40 7.49 -1.10 3.67
CA THR A 40 7.51 -2.57 3.66
C THR A 40 8.64 -3.12 2.78
N ALA A 41 8.94 -2.48 1.65
CA ALA A 41 10.05 -2.86 0.77
C ALA A 41 11.39 -2.78 1.51
N THR A 42 11.60 -1.71 2.28
CA THR A 42 12.82 -1.54 3.10
C THR A 42 12.93 -2.65 4.15
N LYS A 43 11.83 -2.98 4.83
CA LYS A 43 11.77 -4.07 5.81
C LYS A 43 11.96 -5.45 5.17
N MET A 44 11.45 -5.66 3.96
CA MET A 44 11.65 -6.90 3.23
C MET A 44 13.12 -7.10 2.83
N GLU A 45 13.82 -6.03 2.43
CA GLU A 45 15.26 -6.09 2.17
C GLU A 45 16.05 -6.47 3.44
N GLU A 46 15.71 -5.87 4.59
CA GLU A 46 16.27 -6.24 5.89
C GLU A 46 16.03 -7.73 6.20
N LEU A 47 14.80 -8.22 5.96
CA LEU A 47 14.43 -9.62 6.20
C LEU A 47 15.21 -10.60 5.32
N ILE A 48 15.37 -10.28 4.04
CA ILE A 48 16.15 -11.09 3.09
C ILE A 48 17.62 -11.14 3.52
N GLN A 49 18.20 -10.01 3.95
CA GLN A 49 19.56 -9.98 4.47
C GLN A 49 19.70 -10.81 5.75
N PHE A 50 18.71 -10.76 6.64
CA PHE A 50 18.69 -11.54 7.86
C PHE A 50 18.59 -13.05 7.58
N ARG A 51 17.67 -13.48 6.70
CA ARG A 51 17.58 -14.85 6.20
C ARG A 51 18.91 -15.35 5.66
N ASN A 52 19.58 -14.52 4.85
CA ASN A 52 20.87 -14.87 4.26
C ASN A 52 21.96 -15.04 5.33
N LYS A 53 21.92 -14.31 6.45
CA LYS A 53 22.85 -14.51 7.58
C LYS A 53 22.61 -15.85 8.28
N ILE A 54 21.35 -16.25 8.47
CA ILE A 54 20.99 -17.56 9.05
C ILE A 54 21.56 -18.69 8.18
N ASN A 55 21.45 -18.56 6.85
CA ASN A 55 21.92 -19.56 5.89
C ASN A 55 23.46 -19.52 5.63
N VAL A 56 24.20 -18.62 6.28
CA VAL A 56 25.67 -18.51 6.13
C VAL A 56 26.34 -19.19 7.32
N GLN A 57 26.57 -20.51 7.19
CA GLN A 57 27.67 -21.28 7.79
C GLN A 57 27.37 -22.75 7.47
N GLY A 58 28.38 -23.53 7.06
CA GLY A 58 28.25 -24.96 6.70
C GLY A 58 27.88 -25.91 7.85
N ARG A 59 27.08 -25.44 8.80
CA ARG A 59 26.41 -26.22 9.84
C ARG A 59 24.97 -26.52 9.42
N ALA A 60 24.39 -27.53 10.03
CA ALA A 60 22.95 -27.74 9.96
C ALA A 60 22.22 -26.59 10.68
N LEU A 61 21.10 -26.16 10.12
CA LEU A 61 20.13 -25.28 10.78
C LEU A 61 19.43 -26.04 11.91
N THR A 62 19.08 -25.34 12.98
CA THR A 62 18.18 -25.87 14.01
C THR A 62 16.74 -25.93 13.48
N GLU A 63 15.86 -26.68 14.16
CA GLU A 63 14.44 -26.73 13.78
C GLU A 63 13.80 -25.33 13.82
N ASP A 64 14.11 -24.53 14.84
CA ASP A 64 13.62 -23.17 14.98
C ASP A 64 14.09 -22.26 13.82
N GLU A 65 15.35 -22.38 13.40
CA GLU A 65 15.90 -21.64 12.26
C GLU A 65 15.25 -22.05 10.94
N ILE A 66 14.93 -23.33 10.78
CA ILE A 66 14.21 -23.83 9.60
C ILE A 66 12.81 -23.20 9.56
N SER A 67 12.06 -23.25 10.67
CA SER A 67 10.73 -22.65 10.76
C SER A 67 10.76 -21.15 10.50
N LEU A 68 11.74 -20.44 11.06
CA LEU A 68 11.91 -19.00 10.83
C LEU A 68 12.21 -18.68 9.35
N VAL A 69 13.06 -19.46 8.70
CA VAL A 69 13.35 -19.29 7.26
C VAL A 69 12.12 -19.59 6.40
N GLU A 70 11.30 -20.58 6.77
CA GLU A 70 10.03 -20.87 6.08
C GLU A 70 9.03 -19.71 6.21
N GLU A 71 8.91 -19.11 7.39
CA GLU A 71 8.10 -17.92 7.61
C GLU A 71 8.58 -16.73 6.76
N MET A 72 9.89 -16.50 6.70
CA MET A 72 10.49 -15.45 5.86
C MET A 72 10.20 -15.66 4.37
N ASN A 73 10.31 -16.91 3.89
CA ASN A 73 10.00 -17.24 2.50
C ASN A 73 8.51 -17.03 2.19
N SER A 74 7.63 -17.34 3.14
CA SER A 74 6.19 -17.07 3.03
C SER A 74 5.90 -15.57 2.97
N ALA A 75 6.57 -14.77 3.80
CA ALA A 75 6.46 -13.31 3.78
C ALA A 75 6.94 -12.71 2.44
N GLU A 76 8.09 -13.16 1.91
CA GLU A 76 8.60 -12.72 0.61
C GLU A 76 7.60 -13.05 -0.52
N LYS A 77 7.02 -14.24 -0.50
CA LYS A 77 6.00 -14.62 -1.49
C LYS A 77 4.76 -13.74 -1.40
N ARG A 78 4.23 -13.52 -0.19
CA ARG A 78 3.08 -12.64 0.05
C ARG A 78 3.34 -11.22 -0.43
N TRP A 79 4.55 -10.70 -0.22
CA TRP A 79 4.98 -9.41 -0.73
C TRP A 79 4.95 -9.34 -2.26
N GLN A 80 5.52 -10.34 -2.93
CA GLN A 80 5.51 -10.41 -4.39
C GLN A 80 4.10 -10.52 -4.96
N ASP A 81 3.24 -11.33 -4.34
CA ASP A 81 1.85 -11.52 -4.79
C ASP A 81 1.00 -10.27 -4.55
N TRP A 82 1.20 -9.58 -3.43
CA TRP A 82 0.60 -8.27 -3.17
C TRP A 82 1.03 -7.24 -4.22
N GLY A 83 2.34 -7.14 -4.51
CA GLY A 83 2.85 -6.19 -5.49
C GLY A 83 2.29 -6.43 -6.89
N LYS A 84 2.16 -7.69 -7.31
CA LYS A 84 1.49 -8.03 -8.58
C LYS A 84 0.03 -7.56 -8.60
N ALA A 85 -0.70 -7.74 -7.49
CA ALA A 85 -2.11 -7.34 -7.40
C ALA A 85 -2.25 -5.81 -7.43
N PHE A 86 -1.41 -5.09 -6.69
CA PHE A 86 -1.44 -3.62 -6.63
C PHE A 86 -1.08 -2.98 -7.98
N HIS A 87 -0.05 -3.49 -8.66
CA HIS A 87 0.42 -2.95 -9.94
C HIS A 87 -0.33 -3.49 -11.17
N ALA A 88 -1.27 -4.43 -11.02
CA ALA A 88 -2.08 -4.95 -12.12
C ALA A 88 -3.17 -3.97 -12.60
N ARG A 89 -3.51 -2.95 -11.82
CA ARG A 89 -4.53 -1.95 -12.16
C ARG A 89 -3.96 -0.54 -12.12
N ASP A 90 -3.81 0.08 -13.28
CA ASP A 90 -3.45 1.49 -13.41
C ASP A 90 -4.62 2.40 -12.99
N LEU A 91 -4.32 3.38 -12.14
CA LEU A 91 -5.27 4.44 -11.72
C LEU A 91 -5.91 5.20 -12.89
N ILE A 92 -5.27 5.18 -14.06
CA ILE A 92 -5.55 6.11 -15.16
C ILE A 92 -6.88 5.76 -15.87
N HIS A 93 -7.46 4.58 -15.67
CA HIS A 93 -8.66 4.12 -16.40
C HIS A 93 -9.71 3.40 -15.52
N VAL A 94 -10.07 3.97 -14.37
CA VAL A 94 -11.23 3.47 -13.60
C VAL A 94 -12.50 4.19 -14.08
N GLU A 95 -13.36 3.46 -14.80
CA GLU A 95 -14.68 3.96 -15.20
C GLU A 95 -15.50 4.34 -13.96
N GLU A 96 -16.34 5.37 -14.06
CA GLU A 96 -17.12 5.90 -12.92
C GLU A 96 -17.97 4.82 -12.23
N LYS A 97 -18.54 3.91 -13.02
CA LYS A 97 -19.36 2.78 -12.55
C LYS A 97 -18.57 1.75 -11.69
N ASP A 98 -17.25 1.71 -11.82
CA ASP A 98 -16.38 0.72 -11.19
C ASP A 98 -15.58 1.29 -10.01
N ARG A 99 -15.74 2.59 -9.71
CA ARG A 99 -14.94 3.31 -8.71
C ARG A 99 -15.15 2.81 -7.28
N GLU A 100 -16.36 2.42 -6.91
CA GLU A 100 -16.63 1.88 -5.57
C GLU A 100 -15.95 0.52 -5.38
N ALA A 101 -16.05 -0.37 -6.37
CA ALA A 101 -15.36 -1.66 -6.35
C ALA A 101 -13.84 -1.49 -6.32
N PHE A 102 -13.31 -0.53 -7.09
CA PHE A 102 -11.89 -0.20 -7.06
C PHE A 102 -11.46 0.35 -5.69
N LEU A 103 -12.26 1.22 -5.07
CA LEU A 103 -11.98 1.75 -3.75
C LEU A 103 -11.94 0.63 -2.69
N GLU A 104 -12.91 -0.29 -2.71
CA GLU A 104 -12.93 -1.46 -1.82
C GLU A 104 -11.68 -2.34 -2.02
N GLU A 105 -11.29 -2.59 -3.27
CA GLU A 105 -10.09 -3.33 -3.60
C GLU A 105 -8.83 -2.65 -3.05
N GLN A 106 -8.69 -1.33 -3.20
CA GLN A 106 -7.56 -0.57 -2.66
C GLN A 106 -7.50 -0.62 -1.13
N HIS A 107 -8.65 -0.59 -0.46
CA HIS A 107 -8.72 -0.78 1.00
C HIS A 107 -8.29 -2.17 1.43
N LYS A 108 -8.69 -3.20 0.67
CA LYS A 108 -8.26 -4.58 0.93
C LYS A 108 -6.75 -4.72 0.77
N LEU A 109 -6.19 -4.21 -0.34
CA LEU A 109 -4.75 -4.22 -0.57
C LEU A 109 -3.99 -3.49 0.55
N TYR A 110 -4.52 -2.37 1.04
CA TYR A 110 -3.92 -1.66 2.17
C TYR A 110 -3.93 -2.49 3.46
N ALA A 111 -5.05 -3.14 3.76
CA ALA A 111 -5.16 -4.00 4.94
C ALA A 111 -4.19 -5.19 4.86
N ASP A 112 -4.14 -5.86 3.70
CA ASP A 112 -3.26 -7.00 3.46
C ASP A 112 -1.78 -6.60 3.61
N LEU A 113 -1.39 -5.44 3.04
CA LEU A 113 -0.04 -4.91 3.16
C LEU A 113 0.30 -4.55 4.60
N LYS A 114 -0.62 -3.95 5.35
CA LYS A 114 -0.41 -3.58 6.74
C LYS A 114 -0.17 -4.79 7.64
N ILE A 115 -0.90 -5.88 7.42
CA ILE A 115 -0.68 -7.14 8.13
C ILE A 115 0.72 -7.67 7.79
N LEU A 116 1.06 -7.75 6.50
CA LEU A 116 2.37 -8.22 6.07
C LEU A 116 3.52 -7.38 6.63
N HIS A 117 3.38 -6.05 6.63
CA HIS A 117 4.34 -5.14 7.23
C HIS A 117 4.58 -5.47 8.71
N SER A 118 3.50 -5.62 9.48
CA SER A 118 3.56 -5.98 10.90
C SER A 118 4.19 -7.35 11.12
N ASP A 119 3.89 -8.33 10.26
CA ASP A 119 4.48 -9.68 10.34
C ASP A 119 6.01 -9.59 10.14
N ILE A 120 6.46 -8.83 9.15
CA ILE A 120 7.90 -8.64 8.86
C ILE A 120 8.59 -7.93 10.03
N GLU A 121 8.00 -6.86 10.57
CA GLU A 121 8.55 -6.17 11.75
C GLU A 121 8.65 -7.11 12.96
N GLY A 122 7.64 -7.97 13.15
CA GLY A 122 7.65 -8.99 14.20
C GLY A 122 8.81 -9.98 14.03
N MET A 123 9.04 -10.47 12.81
CA MET A 123 10.15 -11.37 12.50
C MET A 123 11.51 -10.71 12.73
N LEU A 124 11.68 -9.45 12.29
CA LEU A 124 12.93 -8.69 12.45
C LEU A 124 13.23 -8.31 13.91
N SER A 125 12.20 -8.20 14.74
CA SER A 125 12.33 -7.90 16.16
C SER A 125 12.46 -9.16 17.04
N SER A 126 12.37 -10.34 16.44
CA SER A 126 12.39 -11.60 17.18
C SER A 126 13.79 -11.85 17.75
N PRO A 127 13.90 -12.31 19.02
CA PRO A 127 15.18 -12.53 19.69
C PRO A 127 15.89 -13.83 19.25
N PHE A 128 15.47 -14.44 18.14
CA PHE A 128 16.18 -15.57 17.53
C PHE A 128 17.60 -15.15 17.10
#